data_AF-A0A9P0DFB7-F1
#
_entry.id   AF-A0A9P0DFB7-F1
#
_cell.length_a   1.000
_cell.length_b   1.000
_cell.length_c   1.000
_cell.angle_alpha   90.00
_cell.angle_beta   90.00
_cell.angle_gamma   90.00
#
_symmetry.space_group_name_H-M   'P 1'
#
loop_
_entity.id
_entity.type
_entity.pdbx_description
1 polymer ?
#
loop_
_entity_poly.entity_id
_entity_poly.type
_entity_poly.pdbx_seq_one_letter_code
_entity_poly.pdbx_strand_id
1 'polypeptide(L)'
;MKNAIWATFYHQQSTDDNPQHHKCMSGENSWCPYQKALATTGEENFKHDYTPLAEDVIQAIKPIYEDLSKYELLKRCLGGFTQNANESLNQLIWRIAPKKLSGSRQIVEFASYVAACTFNEGAGAFLTFLSDMNVSVGPSAHDYATFADSNRIDTAAEIQAEQKSKEGRMKQRLERQEAEDIDNAAGSLFYGAGIYNSV
;
A
#
# COMPACT_ATOMS: atom_id res chain seq x y z
N MET A 1 3.95 -10.41 13.93
CA MET A 1 3.57 -10.63 12.52
C MET A 1 3.31 -12.10 12.22
N LYS A 2 4.27 -13.03 12.44
CA LYS A 2 4.08 -14.46 12.17
C LYS A 2 2.79 -15.08 12.75
N ASN A 3 2.53 -14.91 14.05
CA ASN A 3 1.30 -15.46 14.66
C ASN A 3 0.03 -14.87 14.04
N ALA A 4 0.03 -13.59 13.67
CA ALA A 4 -1.12 -12.94 13.04
C ALA A 4 -1.39 -13.50 11.63
N ILE A 5 -0.33 -13.80 10.86
CA ILE A 5 -0.44 -14.46 9.55
C ILE A 5 -1.03 -15.87 9.72
N TRP A 6 -0.51 -16.66 10.65
CA TRP A 6 -1.05 -18.00 10.90
C TRP A 6 -2.46 -17.98 11.50
N ALA A 7 -2.83 -16.93 12.25
CA ALA A 7 -4.18 -16.79 12.77
C ALA A 7 -5.22 -16.72 11.65
N THR A 8 -4.93 -16.06 10.53
CA THR A 8 -5.88 -16.02 9.40
C THR A 8 -5.97 -17.37 8.69
N PHE A 9 -4.86 -18.10 8.54
CA PHE A 9 -4.89 -19.48 8.02
C PHE A 9 -5.77 -20.38 8.89
N TYR A 10 -5.56 -20.37 10.20
CA TYR A 10 -6.32 -21.20 11.12
C TYR A 10 -7.79 -20.82 11.20
N HIS A 11 -8.13 -19.53 11.07
CA HIS A 11 -9.51 -19.09 10.93
C HIS A 11 -10.20 -19.76 9.74
N GLN A 12 -9.55 -19.81 8.57
CA GLN A 12 -10.16 -20.35 7.36
C GLN A 12 -10.48 -21.85 7.42
N GLN A 13 -9.85 -22.60 8.34
CA GLN A 13 -10.11 -24.03 8.55
C GLN A 13 -10.82 -24.34 9.88
N SER A 14 -11.22 -23.30 10.62
CA SER A 14 -11.83 -23.46 11.94
C SER A 14 -13.29 -23.88 11.83
N THR A 15 -13.73 -24.74 12.76
CA THR A 15 -15.11 -25.25 12.83
C THR A 15 -15.58 -25.23 14.29
N ASP A 16 -16.89 -25.36 14.50
CA ASP A 16 -17.45 -25.52 15.85
C ASP A 16 -16.90 -26.79 16.53
N ASP A 17 -16.72 -27.89 15.79
CA ASP A 17 -16.19 -29.15 16.33
C ASP A 17 -14.67 -29.14 16.56
N ASN A 18 -13.95 -28.30 15.83
CA ASN A 18 -12.50 -28.15 15.91
C ASN A 18 -12.09 -26.66 15.79
N PRO A 19 -12.25 -25.87 16.88
CA PRO A 19 -11.95 -24.45 16.88
C PRO A 19 -10.43 -24.20 16.87
N GLN A 20 -9.94 -23.42 15.91
CA GLN A 20 -8.49 -23.19 15.70
C GLN A 20 -8.02 -21.76 16.00
N HIS A 21 -8.60 -21.10 17.01
CA HIS A 21 -8.32 -19.69 17.32
C HIS A 21 -7.09 -19.44 18.21
N HIS A 22 -6.21 -20.44 18.39
CA HIS A 22 -5.07 -20.41 19.32
C HIS A 22 -3.97 -19.39 18.96
N LYS A 23 -3.93 -18.89 17.71
CA LYS A 23 -2.99 -17.82 17.28
C LYS A 23 -3.59 -16.43 17.33
N CYS A 24 -4.88 -16.32 17.61
CA CYS A 24 -5.57 -15.05 17.69
C CYS A 24 -5.23 -14.32 18.99
N MET A 25 -5.38 -13.00 18.98
CA MET A 25 -5.24 -12.23 20.21
C MET A 25 -6.36 -12.64 21.18
N SER A 26 -6.05 -12.87 22.45
CA SER A 26 -7.05 -13.20 23.46
C SER A 26 -7.63 -11.94 24.12
N GLY A 27 -8.82 -12.07 24.69
CA GLY A 27 -9.46 -11.03 25.50
C GLY A 27 -10.62 -10.31 24.81
N GLU A 28 -11.34 -9.49 25.58
CA GLU A 28 -12.58 -8.80 25.16
C GLU A 28 -12.36 -7.79 24.02
N ASN A 29 -11.13 -7.29 23.88
CA ASN A 29 -10.71 -6.37 22.82
C ASN A 29 -10.14 -7.11 21.60
N SER A 30 -10.24 -8.44 21.55
CA SER A 30 -9.82 -9.20 20.38
C SER A 30 -10.68 -8.86 19.17
N TRP A 31 -10.04 -8.81 18.00
CA TRP A 31 -10.74 -8.77 16.72
C TRP A 31 -11.38 -10.13 16.37
N CYS A 32 -10.92 -11.22 16.99
CA CYS A 32 -11.42 -12.57 16.75
C CYS A 32 -12.71 -12.79 17.55
N PRO A 33 -13.86 -13.05 16.88
CA PRO A 33 -15.14 -13.22 17.56
C PRO A 33 -15.13 -14.36 18.60
N TYR A 34 -14.46 -15.48 18.29
CA TYR A 34 -14.29 -16.59 19.22
C TYR A 34 -13.55 -16.18 20.49
N GLN A 35 -12.39 -15.52 20.37
CA GLN A 35 -11.59 -15.08 21.52
C GLN A 35 -12.32 -14.04 22.37
N LYS A 36 -13.14 -13.20 21.72
CA LYS A 36 -13.99 -12.24 22.41
C LYS A 36 -15.10 -12.94 23.19
N ALA A 37 -15.83 -13.85 22.55
CA ALA A 37 -16.88 -14.65 23.19
C ALA A 37 -16.33 -15.47 24.37
N LEU A 38 -15.17 -16.10 24.19
CA LEU A 38 -14.46 -16.84 25.24
C LEU A 38 -14.16 -15.95 26.46
N ALA A 39 -13.79 -14.69 26.23
CA ALA A 39 -13.47 -13.75 27.31
C ALA A 39 -14.72 -13.15 28.00
N THR A 40 -15.83 -12.95 27.27
CA THR A 40 -17.03 -12.28 27.80
C THR A 40 -18.13 -13.21 28.28
N THR A 41 -18.41 -14.27 27.53
CA THR A 41 -19.62 -15.10 27.66
C THR A 41 -19.33 -16.60 27.78
N GLY A 42 -18.06 -17.01 27.70
CA GLY A 42 -17.66 -18.41 27.63
C GLY A 42 -17.77 -19.00 26.22
N GLU A 43 -17.05 -20.11 25.99
CA GLU A 43 -16.91 -20.80 24.70
C GLU A 43 -18.22 -21.37 24.17
N GLU A 44 -19.05 -21.86 25.08
CA GLU A 44 -20.32 -22.57 24.82
C GLU A 44 -21.38 -21.77 24.05
N ASN A 45 -21.18 -20.45 23.94
CA ASN A 45 -22.10 -19.54 23.25
C ASN A 45 -21.61 -19.08 21.87
N PHE A 46 -20.43 -19.55 21.43
CA PHE A 46 -19.90 -19.18 20.12
C PHE A 46 -20.29 -20.19 19.03
N LYS A 47 -20.70 -19.67 17.87
CA LYS A 47 -20.88 -20.44 16.65
C LYS A 47 -20.21 -19.74 15.49
N HIS A 48 -19.55 -20.52 14.64
CA HIS A 48 -18.97 -20.02 13.41
C HIS A 48 -20.09 -19.58 12.45
N ASP A 49 -20.02 -18.35 11.94
CA ASP A 49 -20.96 -17.77 10.97
C ASP A 49 -20.48 -17.93 9.51
N TYR A 50 -19.35 -18.61 9.31
CA TYR A 50 -18.75 -18.87 8.00
C TYR A 50 -18.53 -20.37 7.78
N THR A 51 -18.48 -20.76 6.51
CA THR A 51 -18.09 -22.11 6.11
C THR A 51 -16.57 -22.18 5.99
N PRO A 52 -15.90 -23.16 6.61
CA PRO A 52 -14.47 -23.35 6.44
C PRO A 52 -14.13 -23.68 4.98
N LEU A 53 -12.92 -23.34 4.56
CA LEU A 53 -12.40 -23.73 3.25
C LEU A 53 -12.26 -25.25 3.18
N ALA A 54 -12.43 -25.77 1.97
CA ALA A 54 -12.19 -27.18 1.70
C ALA A 54 -10.71 -27.54 1.96
N GLU A 55 -10.49 -28.78 2.40
CA GLU A 55 -9.18 -29.27 2.83
C GLU A 55 -8.13 -29.20 1.71
N ASP A 56 -8.53 -29.44 0.46
CA ASP A 56 -7.67 -29.32 -0.72
C ASP A 56 -7.19 -27.88 -0.95
N VAL A 57 -8.08 -26.90 -0.76
CA VAL A 57 -7.75 -25.46 -0.82
C VAL A 57 -6.79 -25.08 0.31
N ILE A 58 -7.08 -25.53 1.54
CA ILE A 58 -6.22 -25.29 2.71
C ILE A 58 -4.81 -25.84 2.48
N GLN A 59 -4.70 -27.06 1.96
CA GLN A 59 -3.40 -27.67 1.63
C GLN A 59 -2.68 -26.91 0.52
N ALA A 60 -3.42 -26.45 -0.52
CA ALA A 60 -2.85 -25.70 -1.62
C ALA A 60 -2.31 -24.33 -1.20
N ILE A 61 -2.98 -23.63 -0.27
CA ILE A 61 -2.56 -22.28 0.17
C ILE A 61 -1.55 -22.31 1.33
N LYS A 62 -1.41 -23.43 2.05
CA LYS A 62 -0.49 -23.53 3.19
C LYS A 62 0.97 -23.14 2.86
N PRO A 63 1.56 -23.54 1.72
CA PRO A 63 2.91 -23.09 1.34
C PRO A 63 3.03 -21.57 1.23
N ILE A 64 1.97 -20.88 0.78
CA ILE A 64 1.94 -19.41 0.71
C ILE A 64 2.05 -18.81 2.11
N TYR A 65 1.34 -19.38 3.09
CA TYR A 65 1.42 -18.95 4.49
C TYR A 65 2.79 -19.23 5.12
N GLU A 66 3.43 -20.34 4.75
CA GLU A 66 4.80 -20.66 5.16
C GLU A 66 5.79 -19.62 4.61
N ASP A 67 5.70 -19.30 3.32
CA ASP A 67 6.51 -18.29 2.65
C ASP A 67 6.32 -16.89 3.25
N LEU A 68 5.07 -16.47 3.45
CA LEU A 68 4.72 -15.19 4.08
C LEU A 68 5.18 -15.11 5.54
N SER A 69 5.40 -16.26 6.19
CA SER A 69 5.84 -16.35 7.58
C SER A 69 7.35 -16.49 7.76
N LYS A 70 8.14 -16.47 6.68
CA LYS A 70 9.60 -16.57 6.73
C LYS A 70 10.19 -15.39 7.50
N TYR A 71 11.09 -15.68 8.44
CA TYR A 71 11.72 -14.66 9.29
C TYR A 71 12.40 -13.56 8.46
N GLU A 72 13.14 -13.93 7.41
CA GLU A 72 13.83 -12.97 6.53
C GLU A 72 12.86 -12.00 5.85
N LEU A 73 11.68 -12.48 5.42
CA LEU A 73 10.65 -11.62 4.84
C LEU A 73 10.08 -10.68 5.91
N LEU A 74 9.68 -11.22 7.06
CA LEU A 74 9.09 -10.42 8.14
C LEU A 74 10.05 -9.37 8.70
N LYS A 75 11.36 -9.65 8.72
CA LYS A 75 12.40 -8.71 9.13
C LYS A 75 12.43 -7.47 8.23
N ARG A 76 12.18 -7.62 6.93
CA ARG A 76 12.09 -6.49 5.98
C ARG A 76 10.88 -5.60 6.27
N CYS A 77 9.80 -6.16 6.83
CA CYS A 77 8.60 -5.40 7.17
C CYS A 77 8.72 -4.57 8.47
N LEU A 78 9.73 -4.81 9.32
CA LEU A 78 9.89 -4.11 10.60
C LEU A 78 10.19 -2.61 10.42
N GLY A 79 10.83 -2.22 9.33
CA GLY A 79 11.19 -0.83 9.07
C GLY A 79 10.03 0.05 8.63
N GLY A 80 8.83 -0.51 8.41
CA GLY A 80 7.68 0.25 7.93
C GLY A 80 7.90 0.88 6.55
N PHE A 81 8.87 0.39 5.78
CA PHE A 81 9.16 0.89 4.45
C PHE A 81 7.96 0.64 3.53
N THR A 82 7.63 1.64 2.72
CA THR A 82 6.58 1.50 1.72
C THR A 82 6.99 0.41 0.73
N GLN A 83 6.03 -0.46 0.41
CA GLN A 83 6.25 -1.59 -0.49
C GLN A 83 6.62 -1.14 -1.92
N ASN A 84 6.38 0.13 -2.24
CA ASN A 84 6.71 0.75 -3.50
C ASN A 84 7.45 2.09 -3.26
N ALA A 85 8.76 2.01 -2.98
CA ALA A 85 9.59 3.22 -2.91
C ALA A 85 9.60 4.02 -4.22
N ASN A 86 9.29 3.35 -5.34
CA ASN A 86 9.26 3.94 -6.67
C ASN A 86 7.92 4.58 -7.00
N GLU A 87 6.91 4.52 -6.12
CA GLU A 87 5.57 5.01 -6.42
C GLU A 87 5.56 6.54 -6.62
N SER A 88 6.40 7.24 -5.86
CA SER A 88 6.61 8.69 -5.99
C SER A 88 7.29 9.06 -7.31
N LEU A 89 8.30 8.29 -7.76
CA LEU A 89 8.93 8.48 -9.06
C LEU A 89 7.98 8.13 -10.21
N ASN A 90 7.29 6.99 -10.09
CA ASN A 90 6.31 6.53 -11.08
C ASN A 90 5.17 7.56 -11.25
N GLN A 91 4.70 8.17 -10.17
CA GLN A 91 3.75 9.28 -10.22
C GLN A 91 4.25 10.43 -11.12
N LEU A 92 5.51 10.83 -11.01
CA LEU A 92 6.10 11.86 -11.86
C LEU A 92 6.18 11.43 -13.33
N ILE A 93 6.58 10.18 -13.61
CA ILE A 93 6.62 9.63 -14.97
C ILE A 93 5.22 9.67 -15.59
N TRP A 94 4.21 9.14 -14.90
CA TRP A 94 2.85 9.03 -15.42
C TRP A 94 2.11 10.37 -15.46
N ARG A 95 2.57 11.39 -14.74
CA ARG A 95 2.10 12.78 -14.90
C ARG A 95 2.48 13.35 -16.27
N ILE A 96 3.64 12.96 -16.80
CA ILE A 96 4.14 13.42 -18.11
C ILE A 96 3.68 12.49 -19.24
N ALA A 97 3.69 11.17 -19.01
CA ALA A 97 3.25 10.15 -19.96
C ALA A 97 2.08 9.34 -19.38
N PRO A 98 0.83 9.84 -19.41
CA PRO A 98 -0.30 9.18 -18.76
C PRO A 98 -0.53 7.75 -19.30
N LYS A 99 -0.68 6.78 -18.39
CA LYS A 99 -0.93 5.37 -18.75
C LYS A 99 -2.18 5.15 -19.61
N LYS A 100 -3.16 6.06 -19.52
CA LYS A 100 -4.43 6.01 -20.27
C LYS A 100 -4.26 6.38 -21.74
N LEU A 101 -3.11 6.94 -22.11
CA LEU A 101 -2.80 7.37 -23.47
C LEU A 101 -1.70 6.48 -24.04
N SER A 102 -1.85 6.08 -25.29
CA SER A 102 -0.77 5.38 -26.01
C SER A 102 0.40 6.35 -26.23
N GLY A 103 1.55 6.06 -25.62
CA GLY A 103 2.80 6.80 -25.81
C GLY A 103 3.80 6.01 -26.64
N SER A 104 4.59 6.69 -27.46
CA SER A 104 5.76 6.05 -28.09
C SER A 104 6.83 5.76 -27.03
N ARG A 105 7.72 4.80 -27.31
CA ARG A 105 8.88 4.50 -26.44
C ARG A 105 9.67 5.77 -26.09
N GLN A 106 9.87 6.65 -27.08
CA GLN A 106 10.62 7.89 -26.92
C GLN A 106 9.97 8.85 -25.89
N ILE A 107 8.63 8.95 -25.87
CA ILE A 107 7.91 9.80 -24.92
C ILE A 107 8.08 9.26 -23.49
N VAL A 108 7.95 7.95 -23.30
CA VAL A 108 8.09 7.32 -21.98
C VAL A 108 9.53 7.43 -21.46
N GLU A 109 10.51 7.27 -22.35
CA GLU A 109 11.93 7.43 -22.05
C GLU A 109 12.25 8.88 -21.64
N PHE A 110 11.76 9.86 -22.40
CA PHE A 110 11.89 11.28 -22.03
C PHE A 110 11.21 11.60 -20.68
N ALA A 111 9.99 11.13 -20.47
CA ALA A 111 9.27 11.30 -19.21
C ALA A 111 10.05 10.70 -18.03
N SER A 112 10.72 9.57 -18.24
CA SER A 112 11.55 8.90 -17.23
C SER A 112 12.77 9.75 -16.84
N TYR A 113 13.46 10.35 -17.82
CA TYR A 113 14.58 11.25 -17.53
C TYR A 113 14.13 12.52 -16.80
N VAL A 114 13.07 13.18 -17.28
CA VAL A 114 12.55 14.39 -16.64
C VAL A 114 12.06 14.10 -15.22
N ALA A 115 11.36 12.98 -15.02
CA ALA A 115 10.92 12.55 -13.70
C ALA A 115 12.09 12.30 -12.76
N ALA A 116 13.15 11.62 -13.21
CA ALA A 116 14.32 11.36 -12.39
C ALA A 116 15.05 12.65 -11.97
N CYS A 117 15.23 13.60 -12.88
CA CYS A 117 15.84 14.88 -12.56
C CYS A 117 14.99 15.69 -11.58
N THR A 118 13.69 15.83 -11.85
CA THR A 118 12.77 16.62 -11.00
C THR A 118 12.50 15.97 -9.64
N PHE A 119 12.61 14.64 -9.55
CA PHE A 119 12.52 13.93 -8.28
C PHE A 119 13.69 14.29 -7.35
N ASN A 120 14.90 14.35 -7.90
CA ASN A 120 16.14 14.59 -7.15
C ASN A 120 16.39 16.09 -6.91
N GLU A 121 16.28 16.90 -7.96
CA GLU A 121 16.68 18.32 -7.97
C GLU A 121 15.50 19.29 -7.85
N GLY A 122 14.25 18.79 -7.83
CA GLY A 122 13.05 19.63 -7.74
C GLY A 122 12.73 20.36 -9.04
N ALA A 123 11.97 21.46 -8.92
CA ALA A 123 11.58 22.33 -10.02
C ALA A 123 12.79 23.07 -10.64
N GLY A 124 13.88 23.21 -9.90
CA GLY A 124 15.15 23.75 -10.41
C GLY A 124 15.68 23.02 -11.64
N ALA A 125 15.45 21.71 -11.77
CA ALA A 125 15.84 20.93 -12.96
C ALA A 125 15.27 21.50 -14.26
N PHE A 126 14.04 22.05 -14.22
CA PHE A 126 13.44 22.65 -15.41
C PHE A 126 14.17 23.90 -15.88
N LEU A 127 14.73 24.68 -14.95
CA LEU A 127 15.51 25.87 -15.29
C LEU A 127 16.79 25.48 -16.04
N THR A 128 17.45 24.42 -15.60
CA THR A 128 18.63 23.86 -16.28
C THR A 128 18.26 23.39 -17.68
N PHE A 129 17.17 22.64 -17.85
CA PHE A 129 16.72 22.18 -19.17
C PHE A 129 16.43 23.34 -20.13
N LEU A 130 15.74 24.38 -19.65
CA LEU A 130 15.42 25.56 -20.44
C LEU A 130 16.70 26.31 -20.85
N SER A 131 17.64 26.48 -19.92
CA SER A 131 18.94 27.09 -20.19
C SER A 131 19.72 26.31 -21.26
N ASP A 132 19.79 24.98 -21.16
CA ASP A 132 20.47 24.12 -22.13
C ASP A 132 19.83 24.16 -23.52
N MET A 133 18.52 24.40 -23.58
CA MET A 133 17.77 24.63 -24.83
C MET A 133 17.89 26.07 -25.35
N ASN A 134 18.75 26.90 -24.76
CA ASN A 134 18.90 28.33 -25.06
C ASN A 134 17.62 29.15 -24.88
N VAL A 135 16.73 28.73 -23.97
CA VAL A 135 15.57 29.51 -23.54
C VAL A 135 16.00 30.39 -22.37
N SER A 136 15.77 31.70 -22.49
CA SER A 136 16.10 32.64 -21.42
C SER A 136 15.21 32.43 -20.20
N VAL A 137 15.84 32.11 -19.06
CA VAL A 137 15.18 31.99 -17.76
C VAL A 137 15.38 33.29 -16.98
N GLY A 138 14.29 34.02 -16.77
CA GLY A 138 14.29 35.27 -16.01
C GLY A 138 14.04 35.06 -14.51
N PRO A 139 14.14 36.11 -13.69
CA PRO A 139 13.96 36.05 -12.23
C PRO A 139 12.64 35.37 -11.82
N SER A 140 11.54 35.64 -12.53
CA SER A 140 10.24 35.03 -12.23
C SER A 140 10.22 33.50 -12.36
N ALA A 141 11.04 32.93 -13.25
CA ALA A 141 11.15 31.47 -13.37
C ALA A 141 11.91 30.87 -12.19
N HIS A 142 12.96 31.56 -11.71
CA HIS A 142 13.69 31.20 -10.50
C HIS A 142 12.81 31.31 -9.25
N ASP A 143 12.03 32.38 -9.13
CA ASP A 143 11.08 32.58 -8.04
C ASP A 143 10.02 31.47 -8.03
N TYR A 144 9.48 31.13 -9.20
CA TYR A 144 8.54 30.02 -9.34
C TYR A 144 9.14 28.68 -8.91
N ALA A 145 10.34 28.34 -9.36
CA ALA A 145 10.98 27.07 -9.01
C ALA A 145 11.22 26.99 -7.49
N THR A 146 11.73 28.08 -6.89
CA THR A 146 11.94 28.17 -5.44
C THR A 146 10.64 28.01 -4.68
N PHE A 147 9.57 28.70 -5.10
CA PHE A 147 8.25 28.58 -4.49
C PHE A 147 7.67 27.16 -4.61
N ALA A 148 7.77 26.55 -5.80
CA ALA A 148 7.26 25.20 -6.04
C ALA A 148 8.00 24.16 -5.19
N ASP A 149 9.32 24.29 -5.03
CA ASP A 149 10.13 23.39 -4.22
C ASP A 149 9.86 23.55 -2.73
N SER A 150 9.73 24.79 -2.23
CA SER A 150 9.32 25.07 -0.85
C SER A 150 7.94 24.48 -0.55
N ASN A 151 6.94 24.77 -1.39
CA ASN A 151 5.61 24.20 -1.22
C ASN A 151 5.62 22.67 -1.23
N ARG A 152 6.43 22.03 -2.08
CA ARG A 152 6.56 20.57 -2.10
C ARG A 152 7.02 20.03 -0.74
N ILE A 153 7.98 20.69 -0.11
CA ILE A 153 8.50 20.30 1.21
C ILE A 153 7.45 20.54 2.30
N ASP A 154 6.81 21.70 2.29
CA ASP A 154 5.79 22.08 3.28
C ASP A 154 4.57 21.16 3.20
N THR A 155 4.03 20.94 2.00
CA THR A 155 2.93 19.99 1.78
C THR A 155 3.30 18.57 2.18
N ALA A 156 4.53 18.12 1.92
CA ALA A 156 4.97 16.80 2.36
C ALA A 156 5.01 16.70 3.91
N ALA A 157 5.44 17.75 4.59
CA ALA A 157 5.43 17.81 6.05
C ALA A 157 3.99 17.82 6.62
N GLU A 158 3.09 18.59 6.01
CA GLU A 158 1.66 18.62 6.36
C GLU A 158 0.99 17.26 6.16
N ILE A 159 1.19 16.62 4.99
CA ILE A 159 0.67 15.28 4.70
C ILE A 159 1.20 14.27 5.72
N GLN A 160 2.49 14.31 6.04
CA GLN A 160 3.06 13.42 7.07
C GLN A 160 2.46 13.66 8.45
N ALA A 161 2.18 14.91 8.81
CA ALA A 161 1.53 15.25 10.07
C ALA A 161 0.08 14.74 10.10
N GLU A 162 -0.68 14.95 9.03
CA GLU A 162 -2.06 14.47 8.88
C GLU A 162 -2.13 12.95 8.92
N GLN A 163 -1.24 12.24 8.22
CA GLN A 163 -1.15 10.78 8.23
C GLN A 163 -0.82 10.20 9.62
N LYS A 164 -0.08 10.95 10.44
CA LYS A 164 0.19 10.59 11.84
C LYS A 164 -0.97 10.90 12.78
N SER A 165 -1.97 11.67 12.34
CA SER A 165 -3.19 11.91 13.12
C SER A 165 -4.11 10.68 13.14
N LYS A 166 -4.98 10.57 14.15
CA LYS A 166 -5.97 9.48 14.22
C LYS A 166 -6.99 9.59 13.09
N GLU A 167 -7.42 10.81 12.77
CA GLU A 167 -8.41 11.11 11.74
C GLU A 167 -7.87 10.78 10.34
N GLY A 168 -6.63 11.19 10.05
CA GLY A 168 -5.95 10.85 8.79
C GLY A 168 -5.78 9.34 8.59
N ARG A 169 -5.45 8.59 9.66
CA ARG A 169 -5.40 7.12 9.60
C ARG A 169 -6.77 6.47 9.37
N MET A 170 -7.85 7.01 9.93
CA MET A 170 -9.21 6.49 9.69
C MET A 170 -9.68 6.81 8.27
N LYS A 171 -9.44 8.03 7.79
CA LYS A 171 -9.78 8.47 6.44
C LYS A 171 -9.08 7.61 5.38
N GLN A 172 -7.77 7.36 5.52
CA GLN A 172 -7.03 6.47 4.61
C GLN A 172 -7.56 5.03 4.60
N ARG A 173 -8.06 4.52 5.73
CA ARG A 173 -8.67 3.18 5.77
C ARG A 173 -9.98 3.15 4.98
N LEU A 174 -10.81 4.18 5.14
CA LEU A 174 -12.07 4.33 4.40
C LEU A 174 -11.82 4.48 2.90
N GLU A 175 -10.92 5.39 2.50
CA GLU A 175 -10.58 5.60 1.08
C GLU A 175 -10.00 4.35 0.42
N ARG A 176 -9.20 3.57 1.17
CA ARG A 176 -8.66 2.30 0.67
C ARG A 176 -9.76 1.27 0.47
N GLN A 177 -10.69 1.17 1.42
CA GLN A 177 -11.82 0.25 1.32
C GLN A 177 -12.72 0.63 0.13
N GLU A 178 -13.03 1.92 -0.06
CA GLU A 178 -13.79 2.40 -1.21
C GLU A 178 -13.07 2.14 -2.54
N ALA A 179 -11.75 2.35 -2.61
CA ALA A 179 -10.97 2.08 -3.81
C ALA A 179 -10.92 0.58 -4.15
N GLU A 180 -10.78 -0.29 -3.13
CA GLU A 180 -10.85 -1.74 -3.28
C GLU A 180 -12.24 -2.18 -3.78
N ASP A 181 -13.31 -1.60 -3.25
CA ASP A 181 -14.69 -1.89 -3.70
C ASP A 181 -14.92 -1.46 -5.16
N ILE A 182 -14.36 -0.32 -5.58
CA ILE A 182 -14.43 0.17 -6.97
C ILE A 182 -13.62 -0.71 -7.93
N ASP A 183 -12.39 -1.09 -7.58
CA ASP A 183 -11.55 -1.96 -8.43
C ASP A 183 -12.16 -3.38 -8.55
N ASN A 184 -12.73 -3.91 -7.47
CA ASN A 184 -13.48 -5.17 -7.48
C ASN A 184 -14.72 -5.09 -8.38
N ALA A 185 -15.45 -3.95 -8.37
CA ALA A 185 -16.61 -3.73 -9.23
C ALA A 185 -16.24 -3.53 -10.71
N ALA A 186 -15.07 -2.96 -10.99
CA ALA A 186 -14.59 -2.68 -12.36
C ALA A 186 -14.01 -3.91 -13.07
N GLY A 187 -13.84 -5.06 -12.39
CA GLY A 187 -13.28 -6.28 -12.98
C GLY A 187 -11.84 -6.14 -13.48
N SER A 188 -11.11 -5.11 -13.00
CA SER A 188 -9.76 -4.80 -13.43
C SER A 188 -8.76 -5.77 -12.79
N LEU A 189 -8.63 -6.97 -13.37
CA LEU A 189 -7.45 -7.79 -13.13
C LEU A 189 -6.21 -7.07 -13.71
N PHE A 190 -5.21 -6.91 -12.85
CA PHE A 190 -3.84 -6.44 -13.09
C PHE A 190 -3.60 -4.92 -12.95
N TYR A 191 -2.98 -4.58 -11.81
CA TYR A 191 -2.10 -3.41 -11.59
C TYR A 191 -2.72 -2.03 -11.26
N GLY A 192 -3.37 -1.95 -10.11
CA GLY A 192 -3.53 -0.71 -9.34
C GLY A 192 -2.27 -0.38 -8.51
N ALA A 193 -2.16 0.87 -8.06
CA ALA A 193 -1.11 1.26 -7.10
C ALA A 193 -1.25 0.42 -5.82
N GLY A 194 -0.16 -0.20 -5.36
CA GLY A 194 -0.19 -1.17 -4.25
C GLY A 194 -0.54 -2.63 -4.61
N ILE A 195 -0.80 -2.97 -5.89
CA ILE A 195 -1.03 -4.36 -6.29
C ILE A 195 0.31 -5.09 -6.49
N TYR A 196 0.45 -6.20 -5.77
CA TYR A 196 1.63 -7.05 -5.68
C TYR A 196 2.26 -7.42 -7.03
N ASN A 197 3.58 -7.22 -7.11
CA ASN A 197 4.44 -7.92 -8.06
C ASN A 197 5.20 -9.02 -7.36
N SER A 198 4.70 -10.23 -7.47
CA SER A 198 5.48 -11.43 -7.25
C SER A 198 6.32 -11.71 -8.51
N VAL A 199 7.63 -11.54 -8.39
CA VAL A 199 8.63 -12.34 -9.10
C VAL A 199 9.44 -13.08 -8.04
#